data_AF-A0A415ZYS3-F1
#
_entry.id   AF-A0A415ZYS3-F1
#
_cell.length_a   1.000
_cell.length_b   1.000
_cell.length_c   1.000
_cell.angle_alpha   90.00
_cell.angle_beta   90.00
_cell.angle_gamma   90.00
#
_symmetry.space_group_name_H-M   'P 1'
#
loop_
_entity.id
_entity.type
_entity.pdbx_description
1 polymer ?
#
loop_
_entity_poly.entity_id
_entity_poly.type
_entity_poly.pdbx_seq_one_letter_code
_entity_poly.pdbx_strand_id
1 'polypeptide(L)' 'MRDKARIRVFCDKLADIWESKCPDWRFGQMMMNVLGTIAKERDPFFPEDDEMMKRIEDYFGGGENVD' A
#
# COMPACT_ATOMS: atom_id res chain seq x y z
N MET A 1 -7.50 -7.47 -21.46
CA MET A 1 -7.32 -8.31 -20.25
C MET A 1 -6.00 -7.91 -19.62
N ARG A 2 -5.95 -7.58 -18.32
CA ARG A 2 -4.70 -7.16 -17.67
C ARG A 2 -3.72 -8.33 -17.60
N ASP A 3 -2.42 -8.05 -17.64
CA ASP A 3 -1.38 -9.06 -17.45
C ASP A 3 -1.53 -9.71 -16.07
N LYS A 4 -1.37 -11.03 -16.00
CA LYS A 4 -1.41 -11.79 -14.74
C LYS A 4 -0.11 -11.63 -13.95
N ALA A 5 1.03 -11.40 -14.62
CA ALA A 5 2.33 -11.26 -13.97
C ALA A 5 2.37 -10.07 -12.99
N ARG A 6 1.59 -9.01 -13.25
CA ARG A 6 1.47 -7.83 -12.39
C ARG A 6 1.08 -8.17 -10.94
N ILE A 7 0.30 -9.23 -10.74
CA ILE A 7 -0.18 -9.63 -9.40
C ILE A 7 1.00 -10.05 -8.54
N ARG A 8 1.94 -10.83 -9.09
CA ARG A 8 3.12 -11.26 -8.34
C ARG A 8 4.04 -10.09 -8.01
N VAL A 9 4.30 -9.23 -8.99
CA VAL A 9 5.09 -8.00 -8.79
C VAL A 9 4.52 -7.14 -7.65
N PHE A 10 3.19 -6.96 -7.61
CA PHE A 10 2.54 -6.19 -6.55
C PHE A 10 2.59 -6.92 -5.20
N CYS A 11 2.23 -8.20 -5.16
CA CYS A 11 2.17 -8.98 -3.91
C CYS A 11 3.53 -9.16 -3.26
N ASP A 12 4.59 -9.37 -4.05
CA ASP A 12 5.94 -9.57 -3.52
C ASP A 12 6.45 -8.28 -2.85
N LYS A 13 6.25 -7.11 -3.49
CA LYS A 13 6.55 -5.81 -2.86
C LYS A 13 5.73 -5.56 -1.59
N LEU A 14 4.44 -5.92 -1.60
CA LEU A 14 3.59 -5.77 -0.42
C LEU A 14 4.08 -6.64 0.74
N ALA A 15 4.52 -7.86 0.45
CA ALA A 15 5.12 -8.76 1.44
C ALA A 15 6.41 -8.14 2.01
N ASP A 16 7.32 -7.66 1.15
CA ASP A 16 8.57 -7.01 1.58
C ASP A 16 8.31 -5.82 2.52
N ILE A 17 7.33 -4.97 2.20
CA ILE A 17 6.94 -3.82 3.04
C ILE A 17 6.36 -4.31 4.37
N TRP A 18 5.45 -5.28 4.34
CA TRP A 18 4.81 -5.80 5.54
C TRP A 18 5.83 -6.43 6.50
N GLU A 19 6.70 -7.30 5.99
CA GLU A 19 7.77 -7.95 6.75
C GLU A 19 8.74 -6.93 7.36
N SER A 20 9.09 -5.87 6.62
CA SER A 20 10.08 -4.90 7.06
C SER A 20 9.54 -3.77 7.95
N LYS A 21 8.27 -3.40 7.82
CA LYS A 21 7.70 -2.19 8.48
C LYS A 21 6.73 -2.49 9.60
N CYS A 22 5.94 -3.57 9.51
CA CYS A 22 4.92 -3.86 10.51
C CYS A 22 4.61 -5.37 10.62
N PRO A 23 5.61 -6.22 10.90
CA PRO A 23 5.45 -7.68 10.89
C PRO A 23 4.42 -8.19 11.90
N ASP A 24 4.17 -7.46 12.99
CA ASP A 24 3.19 -7.83 14.02
C ASP A 24 1.74 -7.54 13.61
N TRP A 25 1.52 -6.73 12.58
CA TRP A 25 0.17 -6.42 12.11
C TRP A 25 -0.36 -7.59 11.29
N ARG A 26 -1.65 -7.90 11.43
CA ARG A 26 -2.33 -8.82 10.50
C ARG A 26 -2.58 -8.10 9.18
N PHE A 27 -2.58 -8.83 8.06
CA PHE A 27 -2.84 -8.29 6.71
C PHE A 27 -4.03 -7.31 6.65
N GLY A 28 -5.19 -7.71 7.20
CA GLY A 28 -6.38 -6.87 7.19
C GLY A 28 -6.22 -5.56 7.96
N GLN A 29 -5.48 -5.55 9.07
CA GLN A 29 -5.19 -4.34 9.83
C GLN A 29 -4.28 -3.40 9.04
N MET A 30 -3.22 -3.95 8.43
CA MET A 30 -2.32 -3.18 7.56
C MET A 30 -3.09 -2.52 6.42
N MET A 31 -3.90 -3.28 5.69
CA MET A 31 -4.68 -2.75 4.58
C MET A 31 -5.70 -1.71 5.04
N MET A 32 -6.46 -1.96 6.11
CA MET A 32 -7.46 -1.00 6.60
C MET A 32 -6.82 0.34 7.01
N ASN A 33 -5.62 0.30 7.58
CA ASN A 33 -4.89 1.51 7.94
C ASN A 33 -4.45 2.31 6.70
N VAL A 34 -3.87 1.65 5.69
CA VAL A 34 -3.49 2.31 4.42
C VAL A 34 -4.72 2.81 3.66
N LEU A 35 -5.74 1.98 3.47
CA LEU A 35 -6.95 2.37 2.74
C LEU A 35 -7.69 3.50 3.46
N GLY A 36 -7.64 3.52 4.80
CA GLY A 36 -8.20 4.58 5.63
C GLY A 36 -7.51 5.94 5.45
N THR A 37 -6.22 5.99 5.08
CA THR A 37 -5.58 7.27 4.74
C THR A 37 -5.97 7.75 3.35
N ILE A 38 -6.03 6.84 2.37
CA ILE A 38 -6.47 7.16 1.00
C ILE A 38 -7.91 7.68 1.02
N ALA A 39 -8.78 7.05 1.80
CA ALA A 39 -10.20 7.41 1.96
C ALA A 39 -10.42 8.87 2.44
N LYS A 40 -9.41 9.53 3.02
CA LYS A 40 -9.48 10.95 3.39
C LYS A 40 -9.39 11.89 2.18
N GLU A 41 -8.81 11.42 1.09
CA GLU A 41 -8.60 12.20 -0.14
C GLU A 41 -9.56 11.78 -1.26
N ARG A 42 -9.77 10.47 -1.44
CA ARG A 42 -10.62 9.89 -2.47
C ARG A 42 -11.03 8.46 -2.12
N ASP A 43 -12.02 7.93 -2.84
CA ASP A 43 -12.42 6.53 -2.70
C ASP A 43 -11.24 5.57 -3.02
N PRO A 44 -10.82 4.71 -2.08
CA PRO A 44 -9.68 3.81 -2.23
C PRO A 44 -9.92 2.66 -3.22
N PHE A 45 -11.12 2.54 -3.79
CA PHE A 45 -11.44 1.56 -4.83
C PHE A 45 -10.75 1.84 -6.17
N PHE A 46 -10.46 3.10 -6.49
CA PHE A 46 -10.05 3.51 -7.84
C PHE A 46 -8.54 3.44 -8.18
N PRO A 47 -7.57 3.57 -7.25
CA PRO A 47 -6.16 3.47 -7.59
C PRO A 47 -5.82 2.16 -8.30
N GLU A 48 -5.10 2.23 -9.43
CA GLU A 48 -4.52 1.04 -10.07
C GLU A 48 -3.26 0.57 -9.33
N ASP A 49 -2.74 -0.61 -9.66
CA ASP A 49 -1.66 -1.29 -8.91
C ASP A 49 -0.46 -0.37 -8.60
N ASP A 50 0.01 0.43 -9.56
CA ASP A 50 1.17 1.31 -9.39
C ASP A 50 0.86 2.49 -8.43
N GLU A 51 -0.32 3.10 -8.56
CA GLU A 51 -0.77 4.17 -7.64
C GLU A 51 -0.96 3.60 -6.23
N MET A 52 -1.60 2.44 -6.10
CA MET A 52 -1.81 1.77 -4.83
C MET A 52 -0.48 1.42 -4.15
N MET A 53 0.50 0.88 -4.89
CA MET A 53 1.83 0.58 -4.34
C MET A 53 2.52 1.84 -3.86
N LYS A 54 2.48 2.93 -4.65
CA LYS A 54 3.02 4.22 -4.21
C LYS A 54 2.35 4.71 -2.92
N ARG A 55 1.03 4.59 -2.79
CA ARG A 55 0.30 5.00 -1.56
C ARG A 55 0.68 4.14 -0.35
N ILE A 56 0.94 2.84 -0.54
CA ILE A 56 1.44 1.95 0.50
C ILE A 56 2.86 2.36 0.91
N GLU A 57 3.74 2.60 -0.06
CA GLU A 57 5.11 3.09 0.16
C GLU A 57 5.10 4.44 0.89
N ASP A 58 4.29 5.41 0.47
CA ASP A 58 4.15 6.73 1.10
C ASP A 58 3.67 6.59 2.57
N TYR A 59 2.72 5.68 2.84
CA TYR A 59 2.21 5.43 4.20
C TYR A 59 3.30 4.91 5.15
N PHE A 60 4.19 4.04 4.67
CA PHE A 60 5.27 3.43 5.48
C PHE A 60 6.63 4.13 5.36
N GLY A 61 6.80 4.99 4.36
CA GLY A 61 7.99 5.81 4.12
C GLY A 61 8.01 7.10 4.95
N GLY A 62 6.83 7.54 5.40
CA GLY A 62 6.66 8.77 6.18
C GLY A 62 6.63 10.00 5.30
N GLY A 63 5.75 10.95 5.64
CA GLY A 63 5.89 12.32 5.17
C GLY A 63 7.32 12.77 5.40
N GLU A 64 8.00 13.19 4.33
CA GLU A 64 9.17 14.04 4.49
C GLU A 64 8.74 15.26 5.31
N ASN A 65 9.52 15.53 6.34
CA ASN A 65 9.43 16.76 7.13
C ASN A 65 9.35 17.96 6.18
N VAL A 66 8.23 18.67 6.22
CA VAL A 66 8.21 20.08 5.84
C VAL A 66 8.34 20.83 7.16
N ASP A 67 9.56 21.26 7.44
CA ASP A 67 9.82 22.33 8.41
C ASP A 67 9.08 23.61 8.01
#